data_AF-A0A1H1UKA4-F1
#
_entry.id   AF-A0A1H1UKA4-F1
#
_cell.length_a   1.000
_cell.length_b   1.000
_cell.length_c   1.000
_cell.angle_alpha   90.00
_cell.angle_beta   90.00
_cell.angle_gamma   90.00
#
_symmetry.space_group_name_H-M   'P 1'
#
loop_
_entity.id
_entity.type
_entity.pdbx_description
1 polymer ?
#
loop_
_entity_poly.entity_id
_entity_poly.type
_entity_poly.pdbx_seq_one_letter_code
_entity_poly.pdbx_strand_id
1 'polypeptide(L)'
;MKESADKLLDNLSRKVIGESTIESPSLDFTQTLMSRINMLHTYKVTAYEPLISMRSWILIAFGMIAILGYSVFGTSKSENGLLSDLGLERFSNYEFTNPLASMEFSQTVIYSVVLFAIMLCIQIPLLKRYFNQRLDV
;
A
#
# COMPACT_ATOMS: atom_id res chain seq x y z
N MET A 1 -1.85 -13.66 -74.56
CA MET A 1 -1.44 -12.23 -74.58
C MET A 1 -1.61 -11.52 -73.24
N LYS A 2 -2.59 -11.87 -72.38
CA LYS A 2 -2.74 -11.25 -71.03
C LYS A 2 -1.72 -11.74 -70.00
N GLU A 3 -1.44 -13.04 -69.96
CA GLU A 3 -0.52 -13.65 -68.98
C GLU A 3 0.91 -13.07 -69.00
N SER A 4 1.40 -12.68 -70.18
CA SER A 4 2.71 -12.04 -70.34
C SER A 4 2.75 -10.60 -69.78
N ALA A 5 1.62 -9.89 -69.82
CA ALA A 5 1.51 -8.54 -69.27
C ALA A 5 1.49 -8.57 -67.74
N ASP A 6 0.77 -9.54 -67.16
CA ASP A 6 0.69 -9.72 -65.70
C ASP A 6 2.05 -10.09 -65.10
N LYS A 7 2.80 -11.00 -65.77
CA LYS A 7 4.18 -11.36 -65.35
C LYS A 7 5.14 -10.18 -65.42
N LEU A 8 4.96 -9.28 -66.38
CA LEU A 8 5.80 -8.09 -66.54
C LEU A 8 5.49 -7.06 -65.44
N LEU A 9 4.22 -6.86 -65.11
CA LEU A 9 3.78 -6.00 -63.99
C LEU A 9 4.28 -6.53 -62.64
N ASP A 10 4.21 -7.83 -62.40
CA ASP A 10 4.76 -8.46 -61.19
C ASP A 10 6.28 -8.26 -61.09
N ASN A 11 7.01 -8.47 -62.20
CA ASN A 11 8.45 -8.23 -62.23
C ASN A 11 8.83 -6.77 -61.96
N LEU A 12 8.08 -5.82 -62.53
CA LEU A 12 8.29 -4.40 -62.28
C LEU A 12 8.02 -4.04 -60.83
N SER A 13 6.92 -4.52 -60.26
CA SER A 13 6.59 -4.31 -58.84
C SER A 13 7.70 -4.85 -57.93
N ARG A 14 8.15 -6.08 -58.19
CA ARG A 14 9.21 -6.74 -57.43
C ARG A 14 10.56 -6.07 -57.57
N LYS A 15 10.85 -5.48 -58.74
CA LYS A 15 12.06 -4.71 -58.98
C LYS A 15 12.02 -3.35 -58.28
N VAL A 16 10.90 -2.64 -58.35
CA VAL A 16 10.73 -1.33 -57.68
C VAL A 16 10.79 -1.46 -56.16
N ILE A 17 10.14 -2.50 -55.60
CA ILE A 17 10.15 -2.79 -54.16
C ILE A 17 11.49 -3.42 -53.72
N GLY A 18 12.14 -4.19 -54.58
CA GLY A 18 13.41 -4.86 -54.27
C GLY A 18 14.64 -3.94 -54.40
N GLU A 19 14.60 -2.95 -55.29
CA GLU A 19 15.67 -1.96 -55.48
C GLU A 19 15.47 -0.69 -54.63
N SER A 20 14.30 -0.50 -53.99
CA SER A 20 14.18 0.54 -52.97
C SER A 20 15.15 0.18 -51.85
N THR A 21 16.18 1.02 -51.69
CA THR A 21 17.15 0.91 -50.58
C THR A 21 16.35 0.73 -49.29
N ILE A 22 16.53 -0.42 -48.65
CA ILE A 22 15.94 -0.66 -47.33
C ILE A 22 16.55 0.41 -46.43
N GLU A 23 15.77 1.45 -46.14
CA GLU A 23 16.17 2.50 -45.22
C GLU A 23 16.40 1.81 -43.87
N SER A 24 17.66 1.52 -43.57
CA SER A 24 18.01 1.00 -42.26
C SER A 24 17.72 2.12 -41.27
N PRO A 25 17.07 1.83 -40.13
CA PRO A 25 16.92 2.83 -39.08
C PRO A 25 18.29 3.41 -38.73
N SER A 26 18.31 4.67 -38.30
CA SER A 26 19.57 5.28 -37.85
C SER A 26 20.21 4.41 -36.77
N LEU A 27 21.55 4.41 -36.70
CA LEU A 27 22.29 3.62 -35.71
C LEU A 27 21.80 3.89 -34.27
N ASP A 28 21.33 5.12 -34.01
CA ASP A 28 20.85 5.58 -32.71
C ASP A 28 19.32 5.46 -32.52
N PHE A 29 18.60 4.85 -33.47
CA PHE A 29 17.14 4.73 -33.41
C PHE A 29 16.69 4.01 -32.13
N THR A 30 17.30 2.85 -31.86
CA THR A 30 16.99 2.05 -30.67
C THR A 30 17.33 2.82 -29.40
N GLN A 31 18.48 3.50 -29.34
CA GLN A 31 18.89 4.28 -28.18
C GLN A 31 17.94 5.46 -27.92
N THR A 32 17.51 6.15 -28.98
CA THR A 32 16.58 7.27 -28.89
C THR A 32 15.21 6.81 -28.41
N LEU A 33 14.69 5.70 -28.97
CA LEU A 33 13.43 5.11 -28.53
C LEU A 33 13.50 4.63 -27.09
N MET A 34 14.54 3.89 -26.71
CA MET A 34 14.70 3.39 -25.34
C MET A 34 14.80 4.54 -24.33
N SER A 35 15.48 5.64 -24.68
CA SER A 35 15.56 6.83 -23.82
C SER A 35 14.19 7.49 -23.62
N ARG A 36 13.38 7.60 -24.68
CA ARG A 36 12.03 8.16 -24.59
C ARG A 36 11.10 7.24 -23.83
N ILE A 37 11.16 5.93 -24.06
CA ILE A 37 10.36 4.93 -23.33
C ILE A 37 10.71 4.95 -21.83
N ASN A 38 12.00 5.04 -21.48
CA ASN A 38 12.41 5.13 -20.08
C ASN A 38 11.90 6.40 -19.40
N MET A 39 12.02 7.57 -20.06
CA MET A 39 11.43 8.81 -19.53
C MET A 39 9.91 8.72 -19.39
N LEU A 40 9.26 7.97 -20.29
CA LEU A 40 7.82 7.74 -20.23
C LEU A 40 7.43 6.79 -19.08
N HIS A 41 8.26 5.80 -18.80
CA HIS A 41 8.05 4.84 -17.71
C HIS A 41 8.26 5.49 -16.35
N THR A 42 9.26 6.38 -16.20
CA THR A 42 9.55 7.06 -14.94
C THR A 42 8.38 7.91 -14.43
N TYR A 43 7.55 8.50 -15.30
CA TYR A 43 6.39 9.29 -14.87
C TYR A 43 5.15 8.45 -14.53
N LYS A 44 5.11 7.18 -14.97
CA LYS A 44 3.91 6.33 -14.94
C LYS A 44 4.01 5.13 -14.01
N VAL A 45 5.08 5.02 -13.24
CA VAL A 45 5.06 4.19 -12.04
C VAL A 45 4.19 4.94 -11.04
N THR A 46 2.96 4.47 -10.87
CA THR A 46 2.09 4.86 -9.76
C THR A 46 2.85 4.50 -8.48
N ALA A 47 3.67 5.43 -8.00
CA ALA A 47 4.41 5.25 -6.76
C ALA A 47 3.39 4.97 -5.67
N TYR A 48 3.46 3.78 -5.09
CA TYR A 48 2.54 3.36 -4.04
C TYR A 48 2.81 4.22 -2.81
N GLU A 49 2.09 5.33 -2.70
CA GLU A 49 2.16 6.18 -1.53
C GLU A 49 1.51 5.42 -0.36
N PRO A 50 2.24 5.18 0.73
CA PRO A 50 1.70 4.40 1.83
C PRO A 50 0.48 5.12 2.41
N LEU A 51 -0.69 4.45 2.37
CA LEU A 51 -1.98 4.95 2.91
C LEU A 51 -1.90 5.58 4.31
N ILE A 52 -0.90 5.20 5.11
CA ILE A 52 -0.60 5.77 6.42
C ILE A 52 0.92 5.97 6.51
N SER A 53 1.32 7.22 6.78
CA SER A 53 2.70 7.61 7.09
C SER A 53 3.27 6.78 8.24
N MET A 54 4.56 6.44 8.17
CA MET A 54 5.24 5.67 9.23
C MET A 54 5.10 6.32 10.63
N ARG A 55 5.01 7.65 10.68
CA ARG A 55 4.80 8.40 11.93
C ARG A 55 3.42 8.15 12.54
N SER A 56 2.40 8.01 11.70
CA SER A 56 1.02 7.73 12.14
C SER A 56 0.87 6.32 12.72
N TRP A 57 1.67 5.35 12.27
CA TRP A 57 1.72 4.01 12.88
C TRP A 57 2.28 4.02 14.31
N ILE A 58 3.32 4.82 14.56
CA ILE A 58 3.87 5.01 15.91
C ILE A 58 2.84 5.66 16.84
N LEU A 59 2.10 6.66 16.34
CA LEU A 59 1.03 7.31 17.11
C LEU A 59 -0.08 6.32 17.49
N ILE A 60 -0.53 5.49 16.53
CA ILE A 60 -1.53 4.43 16.77
C ILE A 60 -1.03 3.45 17.84
N ALA A 61 0.23 2.99 17.73
CA ALA A 61 0.79 2.03 18.66
C ALA A 61 0.87 2.60 20.09
N PHE A 62 1.31 3.86 20.21
CA PHE A 62 1.39 4.54 21.49
C PHE A 62 0.01 4.74 22.13
N GLY A 63 -1.00 5.15 21.34
CA GLY A 63 -2.37 5.27 21.83
C GLY A 63 -2.94 3.94 22.32
N MET A 64 -2.69 2.85 21.60
CA MET A 64 -3.08 1.50 22.02
C MET A 64 -2.43 1.12 23.35
N ILE A 65 -1.11 1.31 23.48
CA ILE A 65 -0.37 1.02 24.71
C ILE A 65 -0.88 1.84 25.90
N ALA A 66 -1.23 3.11 25.70
CA ALA A 66 -1.80 3.96 26.74
C ALA A 66 -3.17 3.45 27.23
N ILE A 67 -4.05 3.03 26.31
CA ILE A 67 -5.37 2.46 26.64
C ILE A 67 -5.21 1.14 27.39
N LEU A 68 -4.29 0.29 26.95
CA LEU A 68 -4.00 -0.98 27.60
C LEU A 68 -3.39 -0.78 28.99
N GLY A 69 -2.45 0.14 29.12
CA GLY A 69 -1.86 0.52 30.40
C GLY A 69 -2.91 1.04 31.37
N TYR A 70 -3.81 1.91 30.90
CA TYR A 70 -4.93 2.39 31.70
C TYR A 70 -5.90 1.26 32.10
N SER A 71 -6.20 0.32 31.20
CA SER A 71 -7.09 -0.81 31.51
C SER A 71 -6.51 -1.76 32.56
N VAL A 72 -5.19 -1.98 32.54
CA VAL A 72 -4.49 -2.87 33.49
C VAL A 72 -4.20 -2.21 34.83
N PHE A 73 -3.83 -0.92 34.85
CA PHE A 73 -3.48 -0.20 36.09
C PHE A 73 -4.66 0.58 36.70
N GLY A 74 -5.60 1.05 35.88
CA GLY A 74 -6.76 1.88 36.28
C GLY A 74 -7.93 1.11 36.90
N THR A 75 -7.82 -0.21 37.02
CA THR A 75 -8.77 -1.08 37.75
C THR A 75 -8.55 -1.05 39.27
N SER A 76 -7.48 -0.41 39.74
CA SER A 76 -7.35 -0.10 41.17
C SER A 76 -8.43 0.94 41.54
N LYS A 77 -9.48 0.48 42.24
CA LYS A 77 -10.47 1.31 42.95
C LYS A 77 -9.74 2.24 43.92
N SER A 78 -9.22 3.34 43.41
CA SER A 78 -8.83 4.50 44.18
C SER A 78 -9.67 5.62 43.64
N GLU A 79 -10.50 6.21 44.50
CA GLU A 79 -11.40 7.33 44.19
C GLU A 79 -10.65 8.54 43.60
N ASN A 80 -9.32 8.53 43.57
CA ASN A 80 -8.48 9.61 43.07
C ASN A 80 -7.53 9.06 41.99
N GLY A 81 -8.06 8.72 40.82
CA GLY A 81 -7.26 8.26 39.68
C GLY A 81 -6.48 9.40 39.00
N LEU A 82 -5.35 9.07 38.39
CA LEU A 82 -4.49 9.96 37.56
C LEU A 82 -5.25 10.79 36.49
N LEU A 83 -6.52 10.47 36.20
CA LEU A 83 -7.39 11.23 35.32
C LEU A 83 -7.88 12.55 35.93
N SER A 84 -8.05 12.62 37.25
CA SER A 84 -8.45 13.83 37.98
C SER A 84 -7.32 14.87 38.00
N ASP A 85 -6.06 14.41 38.10
CA ASP A 85 -4.87 15.27 38.06
C ASP A 85 -4.61 15.88 36.67
N LEU A 86 -5.03 15.19 35.60
CA LEU A 86 -4.89 15.64 34.22
C LEU A 86 -6.08 16.47 33.71
N GLY A 87 -7.06 16.81 34.56
CA GLY A 87 -8.21 17.65 34.19
C GLY A 87 -9.13 17.06 33.11
N LEU A 88 -9.07 15.74 32.90
CA LEU A 88 -9.82 15.01 31.88
C LEU A 88 -11.23 14.60 32.33
N GLU A 89 -11.75 15.19 33.41
CA GLU A 89 -13.08 14.91 33.96
C GLU A 89 -14.22 15.13 32.93
N ARG A 90 -14.00 16.01 31.94
CA ARG A 90 -14.97 16.26 30.88
C ARG A 90 -15.15 15.07 29.92
N PHE A 91 -14.16 14.19 29.79
CA PHE A 91 -14.25 12.95 28.99
C PHE A 91 -14.75 11.76 29.79
N SER A 92 -15.00 11.89 31.09
CA SER A 92 -15.61 10.82 31.90
C SER A 92 -17.15 10.85 31.85
N ASN A 93 -17.74 11.99 31.47
CA ASN A 93 -19.19 12.23 31.54
C ASN A 93 -19.94 11.80 30.27
N TYR A 94 -19.29 11.14 29.30
CA TYR A 94 -20.04 10.49 28.23
C TYR A 94 -20.57 9.17 28.81
N GLU A 95 -21.88 9.13 29.05
CA GLU A 95 -22.60 7.89 29.29
C GLU A 95 -22.55 7.07 28.00
N PHE A 96 -21.41 6.43 27.72
CA PHE A 96 -21.38 5.27 26.86
C PHE A 96 -22.22 4.23 27.60
N THR A 97 -23.48 4.11 27.21
CA THR A 97 -24.32 2.98 27.58
C THR A 97 -23.61 1.74 27.06
N ASN A 98 -22.68 1.20 27.85
CA ASN A 98 -21.86 0.04 27.51
C ASN A 98 -22.83 -1.13 27.29
N PRO A 99 -23.11 -1.55 26.04
CA PRO A 99 -23.91 -2.75 25.82
C PRO A 99 -23.17 -4.01 26.30
N LEU A 100 -21.87 -3.86 26.61
CA LEU A 100 -20.99 -4.85 27.22
C LEU A 100 -20.95 -4.81 28.75
N ALA A 101 -21.58 -3.83 29.43
CA ALA A 101 -21.50 -3.72 30.89
C ALA A 101 -22.22 -4.86 31.63
N SER A 102 -23.15 -5.54 30.96
CA SER A 102 -23.81 -6.75 31.49
C SER A 102 -22.97 -8.01 31.31
N MET A 103 -21.83 -7.94 30.62
CA MET A 103 -20.97 -9.08 30.34
C MET A 103 -19.72 -9.02 31.22
N GLU A 104 -19.74 -9.78 32.33
CA GLU A 104 -18.57 -9.96 33.18
C GLU A 104 -17.50 -10.76 32.43
N PHE A 105 -16.55 -10.06 31.81
CA PHE A 105 -15.40 -10.70 31.21
C PHE A 105 -14.41 -11.13 32.31
N SER A 106 -14.04 -12.41 32.30
CA SER A 106 -12.95 -12.89 33.14
C SER A 106 -11.63 -12.19 32.78
N GLN A 107 -10.78 -11.98 33.79
CA GLN A 107 -9.46 -11.35 33.63
C GLN A 107 -8.63 -12.04 32.53
N THR A 108 -8.74 -13.36 32.40
CA THR A 108 -8.06 -14.14 31.35
C THR A 108 -8.52 -13.77 29.94
N VAL A 109 -9.81 -13.48 29.75
CA VAL A 109 -10.36 -13.07 28.45
C VAL A 109 -9.85 -11.68 28.08
N ILE A 110 -9.82 -10.76 29.04
CA ILE A 110 -9.29 -9.41 28.85
C ILE A 110 -7.81 -9.50 28.43
N TYR A 111 -6.98 -10.24 29.17
CA TYR A 111 -5.55 -10.41 28.81
C TYR A 111 -5.35 -11.05 27.44
N SER A 112 -6.20 -12.01 27.06
CA SER A 112 -6.14 -12.67 25.75
C SER A 112 -6.47 -11.71 24.61
N VAL A 113 -7.51 -10.89 24.77
CA VAL A 113 -7.91 -9.87 23.77
C VAL A 113 -6.80 -8.83 23.60
N VAL A 114 -6.21 -8.39 24.71
CA VAL A 114 -5.09 -7.44 24.70
C VAL A 114 -3.88 -8.00 23.96
N LEU A 115 -3.48 -9.23 24.29
CA LEU A 115 -2.35 -9.90 23.64
C LEU A 115 -2.61 -10.10 22.15
N PHE A 116 -3.83 -10.51 21.78
CA PHE A 116 -4.24 -10.68 20.40
C PHE A 116 -4.22 -9.35 19.62
N ALA A 117 -4.66 -8.25 20.22
CA ALA A 117 -4.58 -6.93 19.61
C ALA A 117 -3.13 -6.49 19.36
N ILE A 118 -2.22 -6.73 20.31
CA ILE A 118 -0.78 -6.46 20.14
C ILE A 118 -0.20 -7.31 18.99
N MET A 119 -0.57 -8.59 18.93
CA MET A 119 -0.15 -9.50 17.86
C MET A 119 -0.57 -8.98 16.49
N LEU A 120 -1.82 -8.54 16.34
CA LEU A 120 -2.33 -7.95 15.09
C LEU A 120 -1.58 -6.67 14.72
N CYS A 121 -1.29 -5.80 15.68
CA CYS A 121 -0.50 -4.59 15.44
C CYS A 121 0.90 -4.89 14.88
N ILE A 122 1.49 -6.04 15.20
CA ILE A 122 2.78 -6.48 14.65
C ILE A 122 2.61 -7.20 13.31
N GLN A 123 1.56 -8.02 13.17
CA GLN A 123 1.32 -8.80 11.96
C GLN A 123 0.98 -7.95 10.74
N ILE A 124 0.16 -6.91 10.91
CA ILE A 124 -0.26 -6.02 9.81
C ILE A 124 0.94 -5.36 9.10
N PRO A 125 1.89 -4.69 9.80
CA PRO A 125 3.04 -4.09 9.13
C PRO A 125 4.01 -5.12 8.54
N LEU A 126 4.14 -6.30 9.16
CA LEU A 126 4.96 -7.39 8.62
C LEU A 126 4.40 -7.92 7.30
N LEU A 127 3.08 -8.13 7.25
CA LEU A 127 2.39 -8.57 6.04
C LEU A 127 2.42 -7.48 4.96
N LYS A 128 2.24 -6.21 5.34
CA LYS A 128 2.39 -5.07 4.43
C LYS A 128 3.80 -5.03 3.81
N ARG A 129 4.85 -5.22 4.61
CA ARG A 129 6.24 -5.24 4.14
C ARG A 129 6.48 -6.40 3.15
N TYR A 130 5.96 -7.57 3.44
CA TYR A 130 6.09 -8.75 2.58
C TYR A 130 5.41 -8.56 1.21
N PHE A 131 4.18 -8.03 1.19
CA PHE A 131 3.47 -7.76 -0.08
C PHE A 131 4.11 -6.63 -0.87
N ASN A 132 4.57 -5.56 -0.21
CA ASN A 132 5.25 -4.46 -0.89
C ASN A 132 6.51 -4.94 -1.62
N GLN A 133 7.25 -5.91 -1.04
CA GLN A 133 8.44 -6.48 -1.69
C GLN A 133 8.12 -7.40 -2.88
N ARG A 134 6.91 -7.96 -2.96
CA ARG A 134 6.51 -8.87 -4.05
C ARG A 134 5.78 -8.18 -5.20
N LEU A 135 5.16 -7.03 -4.93
CA LEU A 135 4.37 -6.27 -5.91
C LEU A 135 5.14 -5.13 -6.57
N ASP A 136 6.37 -4.85 -6.11
CA ASP A 136 7.29 -3.87 -6.68
C ASP A 136 8.19 -4.53 -7.75
N VAL A 137 7.54 -5.23 -8.71
CA VAL A 137 8.14 -5.76 -9.95
C VAL A 137 7.53 -5.02 -11.14
#